data_AF-A0AAV6BFC7-F1
#
_entry.id   AF-A0AAV6BFC7-F1
#
_cell.length_a   1.000
_cell.length_b   1.000
_cell.length_c   1.000
_cell.angle_alpha   90.00
_cell.angle_beta   90.00
_cell.angle_gamma   90.00
#
_symmetry.space_group_name_H-M   'P 1'
#
loop_
_entity.id
_entity.type
_entity.pdbx_description
1 polymer ?
#
loop_
_entity_poly.entity_id
_entity_poly.type
_entity_poly.pdbx_seq_one_letter_code
_entity_poly.pdbx_strand_id
1 'polypeptide(L)'
;IAYVTLAPLLGTALASTLFAVALLASGQSSTITGTLAGQVVMEGFMRWRIQPWVRRLITRLLAILPAIFIIGARGEGSVTDLLTLSQVVLALQLPLAMFPLLQFTSSRKRMGLWRPGWALLIAGWGSAILITTMDVAGLRESLREAWRVITGV
;
A
#
# COMPACT_ATOMS: atom_id res chain seq x y z
N ILE A 1 -11.81 -18.67 0.47
CA ILE A 1 -11.32 -18.89 -0.91
C ILE A 1 -9.83 -19.31 -0.91
N ALA A 2 -8.92 -18.60 -0.24
CA ALA A 2 -7.48 -18.97 -0.21
C ALA A 2 -7.12 -20.26 0.59
N TYR A 3 -7.82 -20.61 1.67
CA TYR A 3 -7.56 -21.89 2.37
C TYR A 3 -8.07 -23.11 1.59
N VAL A 4 -9.05 -22.91 0.71
CA VAL A 4 -9.64 -23.96 -0.15
C VAL A 4 -8.64 -24.39 -1.22
N THR A 5 -7.79 -23.48 -1.71
CA THR A 5 -6.67 -23.79 -2.61
C THR A 5 -5.49 -24.48 -1.93
N LEU A 6 -5.36 -24.40 -0.59
CA LEU A 6 -4.34 -25.09 0.21
C LEU A 6 -4.81 -26.45 0.76
N ALA A 7 -6.12 -26.70 0.78
CA ALA A 7 -6.73 -27.94 1.24
C ALA A 7 -6.21 -29.23 0.57
N PRO A 8 -5.93 -29.28 -0.75
CA PRO A 8 -5.47 -30.52 -1.39
C PRO A 8 -3.99 -30.86 -1.09
N LEU A 9 -3.20 -29.95 -0.51
CA LEU A 9 -1.77 -30.16 -0.23
C LEU A 9 -1.44 -30.43 1.24
N LEU A 10 -2.28 -29.97 2.19
CA LEU A 10 -1.95 -29.96 3.64
C LEU A 10 -3.05 -30.52 4.55
N GLY A 11 -4.24 -30.82 4.03
CA GLY A 11 -5.43 -31.12 4.83
C GLY A 11 -6.12 -29.84 5.35
N THR A 12 -7.45 -29.87 5.41
CA THR A 12 -8.32 -28.69 5.63
C THR A 12 -8.09 -27.98 6.98
N ALA A 13 -7.69 -28.72 8.03
CA ALA A 13 -7.47 -28.19 9.37
C ALA A 13 -6.11 -27.48 9.55
N LEU A 14 -5.04 -28.01 8.97
CA LEU A 14 -3.71 -27.38 9.04
C LEU A 14 -3.60 -26.18 8.07
N ALA A 15 -4.20 -26.26 6.89
CA ALA A 15 -4.22 -25.17 5.93
C ALA A 15 -4.90 -23.89 6.47
N SER A 16 -6.02 -24.04 7.20
CA SER A 16 -6.77 -22.91 7.75
C SER A 16 -6.04 -22.23 8.91
N THR A 17 -5.43 -23.01 9.82
CA THR A 17 -4.66 -22.48 10.95
C THR A 17 -3.38 -21.77 10.50
N LEU A 18 -2.62 -22.37 9.58
CA LEU A 18 -1.44 -21.73 9.01
C LEU A 18 -1.78 -20.46 8.23
N PHE A 19 -2.88 -20.46 7.48
CA PHE A 19 -3.36 -19.26 6.80
C PHE A 19 -3.76 -18.15 7.79
N ALA A 20 -4.46 -18.49 8.88
CA ALA A 20 -4.82 -17.53 9.91
C ALA A 20 -3.57 -16.93 10.59
N VAL A 21 -2.57 -17.75 10.91
CA VAL A 21 -1.29 -17.29 11.48
C VAL A 21 -0.55 -16.39 10.50
N ALA A 22 -0.48 -16.76 9.21
CA ALA A 22 0.15 -15.94 8.18
C ALA A 22 -0.54 -14.58 8.01
N LEU A 23 -1.88 -14.56 8.06
CA LEU A 23 -2.67 -13.33 7.96
C LEU A 23 -2.42 -12.41 9.17
N LEU A 24 -2.39 -12.98 10.38
CA LEU A 24 -2.06 -12.23 11.61
C LEU A 24 -0.63 -11.69 11.57
N ALA A 25 0.34 -12.51 11.15
CA ALA A 25 1.74 -12.12 11.03
C ALA A 25 1.94 -10.99 10.00
N SER A 26 1.27 -11.08 8.84
CA SER A 26 1.27 -10.03 7.81
C SER A 26 0.72 -8.71 8.35
N GLY A 27 -0.38 -8.75 9.12
CA GLY A 27 -0.96 -7.57 9.76
C GLY A 27 -0.02 -6.88 10.78
N GLN A 28 0.73 -7.66 11.56
CA GLN A 28 1.73 -7.10 12.49
C GLN A 28 2.88 -6.42 11.74
N SER A 29 3.41 -7.06 10.68
CA SER A 29 4.49 -6.51 9.86
C SER A 29 4.12 -5.18 9.22
N SER A 30 2.90 -5.08 8.67
CA SER A 30 2.36 -3.85 8.08
C SER A 30 2.24 -2.73 9.11
N THR A 31 1.78 -3.03 10.33
CA THR A 31 1.63 -2.03 11.39
C THR A 31 2.97 -1.43 11.81
N ILE A 32 4.00 -2.26 12.02
CA ILE A 32 5.33 -1.80 12.43
C ILE A 32 5.92 -0.91 11.33
N THR A 33 5.95 -1.42 10.09
CA THR A 33 6.50 -0.70 8.94
C THR A 33 5.76 0.62 8.69
N GLY A 34 4.42 0.62 8.78
CA GLY A 34 3.61 1.82 8.63
C GLY A 34 3.90 2.88 9.69
N THR A 35 4.11 2.49 10.95
CA THR A 35 4.44 3.46 12.01
C THR A 35 5.83 4.06 11.84
N LEU A 36 6.81 3.29 11.35
CA LEU A 36 8.17 3.75 11.08
C LEU A 36 8.22 4.67 9.86
N ALA A 37 7.62 4.26 8.73
CA ALA A 37 7.52 5.07 7.54
C ALA A 37 6.78 6.40 7.82
N GLY A 38 5.71 6.33 8.61
CA GLY A 38 5.01 7.52 9.10
C GLY A 38 5.92 8.49 9.87
N GLN A 39 6.86 8.00 10.70
CA GLN A 39 7.80 8.90 11.39
C GLN A 39 8.72 9.60 10.40
N VAL A 40 9.31 8.84 9.49
CA VAL A 40 10.29 9.37 8.53
C VAL A 40 9.64 10.46 7.68
N VAL A 41 8.41 10.24 7.22
CA VAL A 41 7.66 11.24 6.46
C VAL A 41 7.25 12.43 7.33
N MET A 42 6.72 12.21 8.53
CA MET A 42 6.28 13.30 9.41
C MET A 42 7.42 14.18 9.90
N GLU A 43 8.55 13.58 10.30
CA GLU A 43 9.72 14.32 10.76
C GLU A 43 10.47 14.97 9.59
N GLY A 44 10.55 14.28 8.44
CA GLY A 44 11.23 14.78 7.25
C GLY A 44 10.48 15.93 6.56
N PHE A 45 9.18 15.77 6.29
CA PHE A 45 8.38 16.74 5.53
C PHE A 45 7.64 17.76 6.41
N MET A 46 7.03 17.33 7.52
CA MET A 46 6.20 18.18 8.39
C MET A 46 6.95 18.70 9.63
N ARG A 47 8.15 18.16 9.93
CA ARG A 47 8.94 18.43 11.15
C ARG A 47 8.13 18.27 12.45
N TRP A 48 7.11 17.43 12.45
CA TRP A 48 6.25 17.16 13.61
C TRP A 48 6.75 15.95 14.40
N ARG A 49 6.90 16.13 15.73
CA ARG A 49 7.26 15.04 16.65
C ARG A 49 6.06 14.68 17.52
N ILE A 50 5.31 13.68 17.08
CA ILE A 50 4.15 13.14 17.80
C ILE A 50 4.54 11.85 18.50
N GLN A 51 4.02 11.63 19.71
CA GLN A 51 4.25 10.40 20.46
C GLN A 51 3.78 9.16 19.66
N PRO A 52 4.55 8.04 19.65
CA PRO A 52 4.25 6.87 18.82
C PRO A 52 2.86 6.26 19.03
N TRP A 53 2.35 6.28 20.27
CA TRP A 53 1.03 5.73 20.60
C TRP A 53 -0.10 6.59 20.03
N VAL A 54 0.01 7.92 20.12
CA VAL A 54 -0.96 8.86 19.54
C VAL A 54 -0.99 8.71 18.03
N ARG A 55 0.19 8.64 17.40
CA ARG A 55 0.28 8.43 15.94
C ARG A 55 -0.39 7.12 15.52
N ARG A 56 -0.12 6.02 16.23
CA ARG A 56 -0.73 4.71 15.96
C ARG A 56 -2.25 4.73 16.14
N LEU A 57 -2.75 5.46 17.14
CA LEU A 57 -4.18 5.59 17.37
C LEU A 57 -4.85 6.38 16.24
N ILE A 58 -4.28 7.54 15.87
CA ILE A 58 -4.81 8.40 14.81
C ILE A 58 -4.87 7.67 13.47
N THR A 59 -3.77 7.06 13.04
CA THR A 59 -3.74 6.36 11.74
C THR A 59 -4.66 5.15 11.70
N ARG A 60 -4.81 4.45 12.83
CA ARG A 60 -5.72 3.30 12.94
C ARG A 60 -7.19 3.73 12.95
N LEU A 61 -7.52 4.83 13.63
CA LEU A 61 -8.87 5.39 13.61
C LEU A 61 -9.22 5.89 12.21
N LEU A 62 -8.31 6.61 11.54
CA LEU A 62 -8.49 7.05 10.15
C LEU A 62 -8.68 5.90 9.16
N ALA A 63 -8.06 4.74 9.40
CA ALA A 63 -8.25 3.56 8.56
C ALA A 63 -9.56 2.80 8.88
N ILE A 64 -9.93 2.69 10.16
CA ILE A 64 -11.08 1.90 10.60
C ILE A 64 -12.41 2.66 10.43
N LEU A 65 -12.45 3.96 10.70
CA LEU A 65 -13.68 4.76 10.62
C LEU A 65 -14.35 4.71 9.23
N PRO A 66 -13.64 4.90 8.11
CA PRO A 66 -14.24 4.78 6.78
C PRO A 66 -14.71 3.35 6.52
N ALA A 67 -13.94 2.35 6.96
CA ALA A 67 -14.29 0.95 6.79
C ALA A 67 -15.60 0.60 7.52
N ILE A 68 -15.75 1.01 8.78
CA ILE A 68 -16.99 0.80 9.55
C ILE A 68 -18.17 1.51 8.90
N PHE A 69 -17.98 2.74 8.44
CA PHE A 69 -19.06 3.52 7.81
C PHE A 69 -19.54 2.87 6.49
N ILE A 70 -18.62 2.45 5.64
CA ILE A 70 -18.92 1.83 4.35
C ILE A 70 -19.54 0.45 4.53
N ILE A 71 -19.04 -0.37 5.47
CA ILE A 71 -19.61 -1.69 5.79
C ILE A 71 -21.00 -1.56 6.40
N GLY A 72 -21.19 -0.63 7.34
CA GLY A 72 -22.47 -0.38 8.00
C GLY A 72 -23.56 0.12 7.04
N ALA A 73 -23.17 0.87 5.99
CA ALA A 73 -24.12 1.40 5.02
C ALA A 73 -24.48 0.42 3.88
N ARG A 74 -23.61 -0.55 3.52
CA ARG A 74 -23.76 -1.37 2.30
C ARG A 74 -23.66 -2.90 2.45
N GLY A 75 -23.33 -3.42 3.63
CA GLY A 75 -23.22 -4.87 3.84
C GLY A 75 -21.96 -5.50 3.22
N GLU A 76 -21.89 -6.84 3.17
CA GLU A 76 -20.66 -7.64 2.96
C GLU A 76 -19.91 -7.42 1.63
N GLY A 77 -20.56 -6.90 0.58
CA GLY A 77 -19.91 -6.61 -0.72
C GLY A 77 -18.89 -5.45 -0.67
N SER A 78 -18.92 -4.65 0.39
CA SER A 78 -18.15 -3.41 0.55
C SER A 78 -16.67 -3.59 0.90
N VAL A 79 -16.24 -4.81 1.26
CA VAL A 79 -14.81 -5.09 1.53
C VAL A 79 -14.00 -4.98 0.24
N THR A 80 -14.53 -5.47 -0.88
CA THR A 80 -13.90 -5.34 -2.20
C THR A 80 -13.81 -3.87 -2.61
N ASP A 81 -14.85 -3.08 -2.33
CA ASP A 81 -14.88 -1.64 -2.59
C ASP A 81 -13.83 -0.86 -1.78
N LEU A 82 -13.64 -1.23 -0.50
CA LEU A 82 -12.58 -0.66 0.34
C LEU A 82 -11.18 -1.02 -0.18
N LEU A 83 -11.02 -2.24 -0.68
CA LEU A 83 -9.78 -2.70 -1.30
C LEU A 83 -9.49 -1.93 -2.59
N THR A 84 -10.48 -1.74 -3.48
CA THR A 84 -10.30 -0.99 -4.74
C THR A 84 -10.01 0.48 -4.50
N LEU A 85 -10.68 1.12 -3.53
CA LEU A 85 -10.36 2.50 -3.10
C LEU A 85 -8.91 2.61 -2.60
N SER A 86 -8.45 1.63 -1.83
CA SER A 86 -7.06 1.61 -1.35
C SER A 86 -6.06 1.49 -2.50
N GLN A 87 -6.39 0.72 -3.54
CA GLN A 87 -5.54 0.59 -4.74
C GLN A 87 -5.45 1.92 -5.52
N VAL A 88 -6.55 2.66 -5.63
CA VAL A 88 -6.56 4.00 -6.27
C VAL A 88 -5.58 4.93 -5.57
N VAL A 89 -5.60 4.96 -4.23
CA VAL A 89 -4.69 5.81 -3.44
C VAL A 89 -3.23 5.36 -3.63
N LEU A 90 -2.96 4.05 -3.62
CA LEU A 90 -1.62 3.52 -3.82
C LEU A 90 -1.06 3.85 -5.21
N ALA A 91 -1.86 3.66 -6.27
CA ALA A 91 -1.48 3.94 -7.65
C ALA A 91 -1.13 5.43 -7.87
N LEU A 92 -1.80 6.34 -7.16
CA LEU A 92 -1.42 7.75 -7.14
C LEU A 92 -0.15 8.02 -6.33
N GLN A 93 0.05 7.31 -5.22
CA GLN A 93 1.17 7.53 -4.31
C GLN A 93 2.52 7.02 -4.86
N LEU A 94 2.53 5.88 -5.55
CA LEU A 94 3.76 5.21 -5.99
C LEU A 94 4.63 6.08 -6.92
N PRO A 95 4.10 6.70 -8.00
CA PRO A 95 4.91 7.54 -8.89
C PRO A 95 5.52 8.74 -8.15
N LEU A 96 4.75 9.35 -7.26
CA LEU A 96 5.17 10.49 -6.44
C LEU A 96 6.34 10.15 -5.52
N ALA A 97 6.48 8.91 -5.07
CA ALA A 97 7.62 8.46 -4.27
C ALA A 97 8.82 8.04 -5.15
N MET A 98 8.55 7.30 -6.23
CA MET A 98 9.58 6.67 -7.05
C MET A 98 10.38 7.68 -7.91
N PHE A 99 9.70 8.61 -8.58
CA PHE A 99 10.38 9.56 -9.47
C PHE A 99 11.35 10.48 -8.72
N PRO A 100 10.99 11.10 -7.58
CA PRO A 100 11.95 11.89 -6.80
C PRO A 100 13.10 11.03 -6.31
N LEU A 101 12.85 9.82 -5.82
CA LEU A 101 13.91 8.92 -5.35
C LEU A 101 14.92 8.59 -6.46
N LEU A 102 14.45 8.29 -7.67
CA LEU A 102 15.32 8.07 -8.83
C LEU A 102 16.08 9.33 -9.25
N GLN A 103 15.45 10.50 -9.14
CA GLN A 103 16.12 11.78 -9.41
C GLN A 103 17.17 12.13 -8.33
N PHE A 104 16.93 11.78 -7.07
CA PHE A 104 17.87 11.95 -5.96
C PHE A 104 19.08 11.02 -6.15
N THR A 105 18.83 9.75 -6.46
CA THR A 105 19.86 8.71 -6.64
C THR A 105 20.64 8.84 -7.96
N SER A 106 20.05 9.42 -9.02
CA SER A 106 20.75 9.69 -10.28
C SER A 106 21.67 10.92 -10.22
N SER A 107 21.48 11.81 -9.23
CA SER A 107 22.26 13.05 -9.12
C SER A 107 23.66 12.81 -8.58
N ARG A 108 24.67 13.06 -9.42
CA ARG A 108 26.09 13.02 -9.03
C ARG A 108 26.42 14.02 -7.91
N LYS A 109 25.68 15.14 -7.83
CA LYS A 109 25.82 16.15 -6.77
C LYS A 109 25.40 15.65 -5.39
N ARG A 110 24.47 14.69 -5.32
CA ARG A 110 23.92 14.15 -4.06
C ARG A 110 24.54 12.81 -3.64
N MET A 111 24.80 11.93 -4.60
CA MET A 111 25.35 10.58 -4.32
C MET A 111 26.88 10.49 -4.42
N GLY A 112 27.53 11.46 -5.08
CA GLY A 112 28.98 11.47 -5.25
C GLY A 112 29.50 10.20 -5.93
N LEU A 113 30.38 9.47 -5.23
CA LEU A 113 30.97 8.20 -5.65
C LEU A 113 29.99 7.00 -5.56
N TRP A 114 28.92 7.12 -4.77
CA TRP A 114 27.93 6.06 -4.56
C TRP A 114 26.82 6.06 -5.62
N ARG A 115 27.01 6.81 -6.72
CA ARG A 115 26.02 6.88 -7.78
C ARG A 115 25.86 5.50 -8.42
N PRO A 116 24.62 5.00 -8.58
CA PRO A 116 24.37 3.75 -9.27
C PRO A 116 24.93 3.79 -10.70
N GLY A 117 25.46 2.67 -11.17
CA GLY A 117 25.96 2.53 -12.53
C GLY A 117 24.86 2.79 -13.57
N TRP A 118 25.26 3.14 -14.79
CA TRP A 118 24.33 3.48 -15.88
C TRP A 118 23.29 2.38 -16.15
N ALA A 119 23.69 1.10 -16.07
CA ALA A 119 22.78 -0.04 -16.23
C ALA A 119 21.68 -0.07 -15.15
N LEU A 120 22.03 0.22 -13.89
CA LEU A 120 21.08 0.22 -12.78
C LEU A 120 20.15 1.43 -12.84
N LEU A 121 20.63 2.57 -13.37
CA LEU A 121 19.79 3.73 -13.64
C LEU A 121 18.79 3.46 -14.78
N ILE A 122 19.22 2.83 -15.87
CA ILE A 122 18.31 2.44 -16.97
C ILE A 122 17.27 1.44 -16.45
N ALA A 123 17.69 0.43 -15.70
CA ALA A 123 16.77 -0.55 -15.11
C ALA A 123 15.78 0.11 -14.14
N GLY A 124 16.23 1.04 -13.29
CA GLY A 124 15.39 1.75 -12.33
C GLY A 124 14.40 2.71 -12.98
N TRP A 125 14.82 3.49 -13.97
CA TRP A 125 13.91 4.34 -14.74
C TRP A 125 12.95 3.52 -15.60
N GLY A 126 13.42 2.43 -16.21
CA GLY A 126 12.60 1.50 -16.97
C GLY A 126 11.52 0.84 -16.11
N SER A 127 11.88 0.34 -14.92
CA SER A 127 10.92 -0.26 -14.00
C SER A 127 9.92 0.76 -13.46
N ALA A 128 10.36 1.99 -13.16
CA ALA A 128 9.46 3.05 -12.72
C ALA A 128 8.43 3.45 -13.78
N ILE A 129 8.86 3.58 -15.03
CA ILE A 129 7.95 3.85 -16.16
C ILE A 129 6.99 2.68 -16.34
N LEU A 130 7.48 1.44 -16.32
CA LEU A 130 6.65 0.24 -16.46
C LEU A 130 5.58 0.16 -15.36
N ILE A 131 5.97 0.28 -14.09
CA ILE A 131 5.06 0.23 -12.94
C ILE A 131 4.04 1.35 -13.03
N THR A 132 4.47 2.59 -13.29
CA THR A 132 3.55 3.74 -13.43
C THR A 132 2.55 3.51 -14.56
N THR A 133 2.99 2.93 -15.68
CA THR A 133 2.11 2.64 -16.82
C THR A 133 1.07 1.57 -16.46
N MET A 134 1.49 0.51 -15.75
CA MET A 134 0.60 -0.55 -15.29
C MET A 134 -0.40 -0.04 -14.25
N ASP A 135 0.05 0.76 -13.29
CA ASP A 135 -0.79 1.37 -12.27
C ASP A 135 -1.85 2.29 -12.91
N VAL A 136 -1.47 3.13 -13.88
CA VAL A 136 -2.40 4.02 -14.59
C VAL A 136 -3.42 3.23 -15.43
N ALA A 137 -2.99 2.11 -16.04
CA ALA A 137 -3.90 1.25 -16.78
C ALA A 137 -4.96 0.61 -15.86
N GLY A 138 -4.53 0.07 -14.71
CA GLY A 138 -5.43 -0.49 -13.69
C GLY A 138 -6.30 0.56 -13.01
N LEU A 139 -5.78 1.78 -12.82
CA LEU A 139 -6.48 2.90 -12.21
C LEU A 139 -7.77 3.25 -12.95
N ARG A 140 -7.83 3.10 -14.28
CA ARG A 140 -9.06 3.35 -15.07
C ARG A 140 -10.22 2.43 -14.68
N GLU A 141 -9.92 1.19 -14.29
CA GLU A 141 -10.90 0.22 -13.85
C GLU A 141 -11.27 0.50 -12.38
N SER A 142 -10.26 0.67 -11.53
CA SER A 142 -10.48 0.98 -10.10
C SER A 142 -11.21 2.31 -9.88
N LEU A 143 -10.98 3.33 -10.71
CA LEU A 143 -11.72 4.60 -10.65
C LEU A 143 -13.18 4.43 -11.07
N ARG A 144 -13.47 3.57 -12.05
CA ARG A 144 -14.86 3.30 -12.45
C ARG A 144 -15.62 2.55 -11.36
N GLU A 145 -14.97 1.61 -10.69
CA GLU A 145 -15.55 0.95 -9.52
C GLU A 145 -15.68 1.91 -8.35
N ALA A 146 -14.64 2.67 -8.00
CA ALA A 146 -14.71 3.69 -6.96
C ALA A 146 -15.80 4.73 -7.22
N TRP A 147 -16.02 5.12 -8.47
CA TRP A 147 -17.10 6.04 -8.84
C TRP A 147 -18.47 5.41 -8.58
N ARG A 148 -18.72 4.16 -8.99
CA ARG A 148 -19.95 3.42 -8.64
C ARG A 148 -20.14 3.32 -7.13
N VAL A 149 -19.05 3.09 -6.41
CA VAL A 149 -19.05 3.04 -4.94
C VAL A 149 -19.43 4.40 -4.35
N ILE A 150 -19.01 5.52 -4.92
CA ILE A 150 -19.38 6.85 -4.42
C ILE A 150 -20.81 7.22 -4.82
N THR A 151 -21.25 6.86 -6.03
CA THR A 151 -22.57 7.25 -6.56
C THR A 151 -23.72 6.33 -6.16
N GLY A 152 -23.46 5.15 -5.60
CA GLY A 152 -24.50 4.23 -5.12
C GLY A 152 -25.36 3.61 -6.22
N VAL A 153 -24.80 3.51 -7.42
CA VAL A 153 -25.40 2.84 -8.59
C VAL A 153 -24.53 1.66 -9.00
#